data_AF-W7SRC1-F1
#
_entry.id   AF-W7SRC1-F1
#
_cell.length_a   1.000
_cell.length_b   1.000
_cell.length_c   1.000
_cell.angle_alpha   90.00
_cell.angle_beta   90.00
_cell.angle_gamma   90.00
#
_symmetry.space_group_name_H-M   'P 1'
#
loop_
_entity.id
_entity.type
_entity.pdbx_description
1 polymer ?
#
loop_
_entity_poly.entity_id
_entity_poly.type
_entity_poly.pdbx_seq_one_letter_code
_entity_poly.pdbx_strand_id
1 'polypeptide(L)'
;MESNHGVPLGAPMSAEYRSGHRGWQPIGGLGVAASVLIGLVALLGSVRTVAQLVGKIELALLYEVLYILVLVAAAAVFIVWVRRARANMHLVAGKRMDRRRGSGSRYLWATRYVSDVWRASGPAGAKGEGLVLAWWLTWLASRAVPAIDRGVADRYPVAILSVLLEAAAAVMAVLIIRKISQWQSVPRV
;
A
#
# COMPACT_ATOMS: atom_id res chain seq x y z
N MET A 1 25.84 -49.82 -24.99
CA MET A 1 24.49 -50.14 -24.50
C MET A 1 24.26 -49.31 -23.26
N GLU A 2 23.73 -48.11 -23.43
CA GLU A 2 23.41 -47.20 -22.31
C GLU A 2 22.01 -47.54 -21.80
N SER A 3 21.93 -47.91 -20.52
CA SER A 3 20.69 -48.21 -19.82
C SER A 3 19.94 -46.92 -19.51
N ASN A 4 18.86 -46.68 -20.26
CA ASN A 4 17.92 -45.58 -20.09
C ASN A 4 17.13 -45.79 -18.79
N HIS A 5 17.51 -45.12 -17.71
CA HIS A 5 16.77 -45.11 -16.44
C HIS A 5 15.52 -44.24 -16.58
N GLY A 6 14.38 -44.87 -16.88
CA GLY A 6 13.08 -44.23 -16.93
C GLY A 6 12.75 -43.53 -15.61
N VAL A 7 12.47 -42.23 -15.68
CA VAL A 7 11.96 -41.45 -14.56
C VAL A 7 10.56 -41.97 -14.20
N PRO A 8 10.30 -42.35 -12.93
CA PRO A 8 9.01 -42.90 -12.53
C PRO A 8 7.89 -41.85 -12.64
N LEU A 9 6.96 -42.10 -13.57
CA LEU A 9 5.69 -41.39 -13.70
C LEU A 9 4.81 -41.68 -12.48
N GLY A 10 4.93 -40.89 -11.42
CA GLY A 10 4.09 -41.05 -10.22
C GLY A 10 4.66 -40.50 -8.91
N ALA A 11 5.90 -40.03 -8.88
CA ALA A 11 6.41 -39.36 -7.68
C ALA A 11 5.61 -38.06 -7.44
N PRO A 12 5.07 -37.82 -6.22
CA PRO A 12 4.46 -36.54 -5.89
C PRO A 12 5.52 -35.47 -6.09
N MET A 13 5.29 -34.60 -7.09
CA MET A 13 6.16 -33.48 -7.41
C MET A 13 6.45 -32.72 -6.11
N SER A 14 7.71 -32.75 -5.66
CA SER A 14 8.08 -32.20 -4.35
C SER A 14 7.59 -30.76 -4.28
N ALA A 15 7.03 -30.36 -3.14
CA ALA A 15 6.52 -28.99 -2.94
C ALA A 15 7.59 -27.91 -3.24
N GLU A 16 8.86 -28.32 -3.17
CA GLU A 16 10.07 -27.59 -3.51
C GLU A 16 10.18 -27.25 -5.02
N TYR A 17 9.67 -28.10 -5.92
CA TYR A 17 9.61 -27.82 -7.35
C TYR A 17 8.47 -26.85 -7.72
N ARG A 18 7.38 -26.81 -6.93
CA ARG A 18 6.25 -25.90 -7.16
C ARG A 18 6.52 -24.48 -6.64
N SER A 19 7.50 -24.30 -5.76
CA SER A 19 8.07 -22.99 -5.41
C SER A 19 9.07 -22.50 -6.45
N GLY A 20 8.74 -22.67 -7.74
CA GLY A 20 9.54 -22.24 -8.87
C GLY A 20 10.11 -20.85 -8.61
N HIS A 21 11.42 -20.73 -8.85
CA HIS A 21 12.27 -19.57 -8.65
C HIS A 21 11.58 -18.26 -9.02
N ARG A 22 10.78 -17.71 -8.10
CA ARG A 22 10.36 -16.32 -8.20
C ARG A 22 11.57 -15.51 -7.76
N GLY A 23 12.44 -15.28 -8.74
CA GLY A 23 13.53 -14.34 -8.63
C GLY A 23 13.02 -12.98 -8.14
N TRP A 24 13.97 -12.18 -7.66
CA TRP A 24 13.73 -10.83 -7.17
C TRP A 24 12.79 -10.04 -8.08
N GLN A 25 11.68 -9.50 -7.53
CA GLN A 25 10.73 -8.73 -8.32
C GLN A 25 11.05 -7.24 -8.26
N PRO A 26 11.16 -6.53 -9.40
CA PRO A 26 11.40 -5.09 -9.40
C PRO A 26 10.16 -4.37 -8.85
N ILE A 27 10.37 -3.55 -7.82
CA ILE A 27 9.32 -2.74 -7.18
C ILE A 27 9.53 -1.22 -7.32
N GLY A 28 10.71 -0.77 -7.75
CA GLY A 28 11.05 0.66 -7.82
C GLY A 28 10.08 1.48 -8.69
N GLY A 29 9.87 1.05 -9.95
CA GLY A 29 8.95 1.75 -10.86
C GLY A 29 7.50 1.77 -10.36
N LEU A 30 7.03 0.68 -9.76
CA LEU A 30 5.70 0.62 -9.16
C LEU A 30 5.56 1.51 -7.92
N GLY A 31 6.62 1.63 -7.11
CA GLY A 31 6.64 2.54 -5.96
C GLY A 31 6.53 4.00 -6.37
N VAL A 32 7.21 4.40 -7.46
CA VAL A 32 7.09 5.73 -8.04
C VAL A 32 5.68 5.97 -8.57
N ALA A 33 5.15 5.04 -9.38
CA ALA A 33 3.80 5.15 -9.93
C ALA A 33 2.74 5.25 -8.83
N ALA A 34 2.81 4.41 -7.79
CA ALA A 34 1.92 4.47 -6.63
C ALA A 34 2.01 5.84 -5.94
N SER A 35 3.22 6.36 -5.75
CA SER A 35 3.45 7.65 -5.07
C SER A 35 2.84 8.82 -5.86
N VAL A 36 3.02 8.84 -7.19
CA VAL A 36 2.44 9.84 -8.08
C VAL A 36 0.91 9.78 -8.04
N LEU A 37 0.34 8.58 -8.15
CA LEU A 37 -1.12 8.40 -8.14
C LEU A 37 -1.73 8.79 -6.79
N ILE A 38 -1.09 8.45 -5.66
CA ILE A 38 -1.53 8.87 -4.32
C ILE A 38 -1.50 10.40 -4.19
N GLY A 39 -0.45 11.06 -4.68
CA GLY A 39 -0.37 12.52 -4.72
C GLY A 39 -1.48 13.14 -5.57
N LEU A 40 -1.79 12.55 -6.73
CA LEU A 40 -2.87 13.00 -7.59
C LEU A 40 -4.26 12.82 -6.95
N VAL A 41 -4.49 11.72 -6.23
CA VAL A 41 -5.71 11.52 -5.43
C VAL A 41 -5.88 12.65 -4.41
N ALA A 42 -4.84 12.96 -3.63
CA ALA A 42 -4.91 14.00 -2.61
C ALA A 42 -5.15 15.39 -3.22
N LEU A 43 -4.51 15.68 -4.36
CA LEU A 43 -4.71 16.92 -5.09
C LEU A 43 -6.14 17.06 -5.61
N LEU A 44 -6.66 16.02 -6.28
CA LEU A 44 -8.03 16.03 -6.81
C LEU A 44 -9.07 16.11 -5.68
N GLY A 45 -8.84 15.44 -4.56
CA GLY A 45 -9.65 15.56 -3.34
C GLY A 45 -9.69 17.00 -2.83
N SER A 46 -8.54 17.66 -2.76
CA SER A 46 -8.42 19.07 -2.35
C SER A 46 -9.17 20.02 -3.29
N VAL A 47 -8.99 19.86 -4.61
CA VAL A 47 -9.67 20.67 -5.63
C VAL A 47 -11.18 20.49 -5.54
N ARG A 48 -11.65 19.25 -5.35
CA ARG A 48 -13.06 18.93 -5.13
C ARG A 48 -13.61 19.65 -3.91
N THR A 49 -12.92 19.58 -2.77
CA THR A 49 -13.37 20.26 -1.54
C THR A 49 -13.44 21.78 -1.74
N VAL A 50 -12.44 22.40 -2.36
CA VAL A 50 -12.45 23.83 -2.65
C VAL A 50 -13.59 24.20 -3.61
N ALA A 51 -13.82 23.41 -4.67
CA ALA A 51 -14.91 23.66 -5.61
C ALA A 51 -16.29 23.60 -4.93
N GLN A 52 -16.47 22.66 -4.00
CA GLN A 52 -17.69 22.55 -3.18
C GLN A 52 -17.87 23.77 -2.27
N LEU A 53 -16.80 24.27 -1.64
CA LEU A 53 -16.85 25.45 -0.77
C LEU A 53 -17.17 26.75 -1.55
N VAL A 54 -16.68 26.88 -2.79
CA VAL A 54 -16.89 28.07 -3.63
C VAL A 54 -18.19 27.98 -4.46
N GLY A 55 -18.93 26.88 -4.38
CA GLY A 55 -20.21 26.71 -5.08
C GLY A 55 -20.08 26.50 -6.59
N LYS A 56 -18.89 26.11 -7.10
CA LYS A 56 -18.64 25.89 -8.53
C LYS A 56 -18.91 24.43 -8.91
N ILE A 57 -20.19 24.08 -9.06
CA ILE A 57 -20.67 22.69 -9.21
C ILE A 57 -20.80 22.25 -10.68
N GLU A 58 -20.68 23.15 -11.66
CA GLU A 58 -21.03 22.85 -13.06
C GLU A 58 -20.20 21.72 -13.72
N LEU A 59 -19.03 21.39 -13.17
CA LEU A 59 -18.19 20.25 -13.63
C LEU A 59 -18.14 19.08 -12.62
N ALA A 60 -19.00 19.07 -11.60
CA ALA A 60 -18.90 18.14 -10.48
C ALA A 60 -18.87 16.68 -10.94
N LEU A 61 -19.73 16.26 -11.87
CA LEU A 61 -19.77 14.88 -12.33
C LEU A 61 -18.48 14.44 -13.02
N LEU A 62 -17.91 15.30 -13.89
CA LEU A 62 -16.64 14.99 -14.56
C LEU A 62 -15.49 14.87 -13.55
N TYR A 63 -15.42 15.79 -12.58
CA TYR A 63 -14.42 15.75 -11.52
C TYR A 63 -14.55 14.51 -10.63
N GLU A 64 -15.77 14.12 -10.28
CA GLU A 64 -16.03 12.90 -9.50
C GLU A 64 -15.58 11.65 -10.24
N VAL A 65 -15.95 11.52 -11.52
CA VAL A 65 -15.54 10.38 -12.35
C VAL A 65 -14.01 10.33 -12.46
N LEU A 66 -13.35 11.47 -12.72
CA LEU A 66 -11.90 11.54 -12.78
C LEU A 66 -11.24 11.15 -11.45
N TYR A 67 -11.74 11.68 -10.33
CA TYR A 67 -11.25 11.34 -8.99
C TYR A 67 -11.35 9.83 -8.73
N ILE A 68 -12.50 9.22 -9.03
CA ILE A 68 -12.74 7.79 -8.83
C ILE A 68 -11.78 6.96 -9.69
N LEU A 69 -11.59 7.32 -10.97
CA LEU A 69 -10.67 6.61 -11.86
C LEU A 69 -9.23 6.66 -11.34
N VAL A 70 -8.76 7.84 -10.93
CA VAL A 70 -7.41 8.00 -10.35
C VAL A 70 -7.29 7.24 -9.03
N LEU A 71 -8.32 7.25 -8.19
CA LEU A 71 -8.34 6.50 -6.93
C LEU A 71 -8.25 4.99 -7.16
N VAL A 72 -9.00 4.47 -8.13
CA VAL A 72 -8.97 3.04 -8.50
C VAL A 72 -7.59 2.68 -9.06
N ALA A 73 -7.01 3.50 -9.92
CA ALA A 73 -5.67 3.30 -10.43
C ALA A 73 -4.62 3.31 -9.29
N ALA A 74 -4.70 4.28 -8.37
CA ALA A 74 -3.82 4.36 -7.21
C ALA A 74 -3.92 3.09 -6.35
N ALA A 75 -5.15 2.64 -6.06
CA ALA A 75 -5.39 1.43 -5.28
C ALA A 75 -4.84 0.18 -5.97
N ALA A 76 -5.09 0.01 -7.27
CA ALA A 76 -4.60 -1.13 -8.04
C ALA A 76 -3.06 -1.18 -8.06
N VAL A 77 -2.41 -0.06 -8.38
CA VAL A 77 -0.94 0.03 -8.41
C VAL A 77 -0.36 -0.19 -7.02
N PHE A 78 -0.96 0.38 -5.97
CA PHE A 78 -0.54 0.17 -4.58
C PHE A 78 -0.66 -1.31 -4.17
N ILE A 79 -1.77 -1.97 -4.49
CA ILE A 79 -1.97 -3.40 -4.20
C ILE A 79 -0.92 -4.25 -4.91
N VAL A 80 -0.67 -4.00 -6.20
CA VAL A 80 0.35 -4.72 -6.96
C VAL A 80 1.73 -4.49 -6.36
N TRP A 81 2.06 -3.25 -6.00
CA TRP A 81 3.31 -2.91 -5.33
C TRP A 81 3.47 -3.65 -4.00
N VAL A 82 2.47 -3.64 -3.11
CA VAL A 82 2.49 -4.38 -1.83
C VAL A 82 2.67 -5.88 -2.07
N ARG A 83 1.97 -6.46 -3.05
CA ARG A 83 2.09 -7.89 -3.37
C ARG A 83 3.50 -8.27 -3.79
N ARG A 84 4.15 -7.44 -4.62
CA ARG A 84 5.54 -7.66 -5.04
C ARG A 84 6.53 -7.44 -3.91
N ALA A 85 6.37 -6.35 -3.16
CA ALA A 85 7.20 -6.05 -1.99
C ALA A 85 7.14 -7.19 -0.95
N ARG A 86 5.97 -7.81 -0.80
CA ARG A 86 5.77 -9.01 0.03
C ARG A 86 6.47 -10.24 -0.51
N ALA A 87 6.42 -10.49 -1.81
CA ALA A 87 7.14 -11.60 -2.42
C ALA A 87 8.66 -11.48 -2.16
N ASN A 88 9.20 -10.27 -2.27
CA ASN A 88 10.62 -9.99 -1.99
C ASN A 88 10.99 -10.23 -0.52
N MET A 89 10.07 -10.03 0.44
CA MET A 89 10.36 -10.30 1.85
C MET A 89 10.78 -11.75 2.11
N HIS A 90 10.19 -12.71 1.40
CA HIS A 90 10.54 -14.13 1.59
C HIS A 90 12.00 -14.40 1.19
N LEU A 91 12.51 -13.63 0.22
CA LEU A 91 13.91 -13.69 -0.19
C LEU A 91 14.83 -12.97 0.82
N VAL A 92 14.39 -11.84 1.38
CA VAL A 92 15.20 -11.02 2.31
C VAL A 92 15.24 -11.59 3.73
N ALA A 93 14.11 -12.06 4.27
CA ALA A 93 13.96 -12.43 5.68
C ALA A 93 14.17 -13.93 5.94
N GLY A 94 14.20 -14.77 4.91
CA GLY A 94 14.32 -16.22 5.02
C GLY A 94 13.29 -16.83 5.98
N LYS A 95 13.69 -17.88 6.73
CA LYS A 95 12.83 -18.62 7.69
C LYS A 95 12.32 -17.78 8.89
N ARG A 96 12.76 -16.52 9.07
CA ARG A 96 12.34 -15.69 10.21
C ARG A 96 10.87 -15.29 10.18
N MET A 97 10.21 -15.35 9.01
CA MET A 97 8.82 -14.92 8.84
C MET A 97 7.78 -15.96 9.27
N ASP A 98 8.08 -17.26 9.25
CA ASP A 98 7.07 -18.30 9.49
C ASP A 98 6.54 -18.32 10.93
N ARG A 99 7.33 -17.82 11.91
CA ARG A 99 6.94 -17.82 13.33
C ARG A 99 6.00 -16.68 13.75
N ARG A 100 5.73 -15.67 12.90
CA ARG A 100 4.98 -14.46 13.29
C ARG A 100 3.61 -14.33 12.62
N ARG A 101 3.03 -15.45 12.16
CA ARG A 101 1.67 -15.49 11.62
C ARG A 101 0.63 -15.41 12.74
N GLY A 102 0.57 -14.28 13.44
CA GLY A 102 -0.44 -14.05 14.49
C GLY A 102 -1.86 -14.08 13.94
N SER A 103 -2.80 -14.67 14.65
CA SER A 103 -4.23 -14.53 14.36
C SER A 103 -4.62 -13.06 14.62
N GLY A 104 -5.02 -12.33 13.58
CA GLY A 104 -5.31 -10.89 13.70
C GLY A 104 -6.50 -10.52 12.83
N SER A 105 -7.32 -9.60 13.35
CA SER A 105 -8.60 -9.12 12.81
C SER A 105 -8.63 -9.04 11.28
N ARG A 106 -9.67 -9.65 10.68
CA ARG A 106 -9.93 -9.67 9.23
C ARG A 106 -10.08 -8.26 8.63
N TYR A 107 -10.40 -7.26 9.44
CA TYR A 107 -10.70 -5.89 8.99
C TYR A 107 -9.48 -4.98 8.81
N LEU A 108 -8.31 -5.36 9.33
CA LEU A 108 -7.08 -4.55 9.26
C LEU A 108 -6.02 -5.15 8.34
N TRP A 109 -6.46 -5.89 7.31
CA TRP A 109 -5.55 -6.61 6.43
C TRP A 109 -4.58 -5.64 5.73
N ALA A 110 -5.03 -4.50 5.21
CA ALA A 110 -4.16 -3.56 4.50
C ALA A 110 -3.04 -3.01 5.39
N THR A 111 -3.38 -2.53 6.59
CA THR A 111 -2.40 -2.05 7.58
C THR A 111 -1.41 -3.14 7.95
N ARG A 112 -1.91 -4.36 8.21
CA ARG A 112 -1.08 -5.48 8.60
C ARG A 112 -0.10 -5.86 7.50
N TYR A 113 -0.55 -5.90 6.24
CA TYR A 113 0.33 -6.23 5.11
C TYR A 113 1.46 -5.21 4.99
N VAL A 114 1.15 -3.91 5.09
CA VAL A 114 2.17 -2.87 5.02
C VAL A 114 3.10 -2.91 6.23
N SER A 115 2.58 -3.16 7.45
CA SER A 115 3.40 -3.32 8.65
C SER A 115 4.34 -4.54 8.57
N ASP A 116 3.85 -5.67 8.05
CA ASP A 116 4.65 -6.88 7.83
C ASP A 116 5.77 -6.59 6.81
N VAL A 117 5.44 -5.92 5.68
CA VAL A 117 6.42 -5.48 4.67
C VAL A 117 7.44 -4.51 5.27
N TRP A 118 6.99 -3.54 6.04
CA TRP A 118 7.85 -2.56 6.70
C TRP A 118 8.83 -3.23 7.65
N ARG A 119 8.34 -4.10 8.55
CA ARG A 119 9.15 -4.82 9.53
C ARG A 119 10.17 -5.76 8.88
N ALA A 120 9.78 -6.47 7.83
CA ALA A 120 10.68 -7.43 7.16
C ALA A 120 11.72 -6.74 6.26
N SER A 121 11.38 -5.58 5.69
CA SER A 121 12.30 -4.84 4.82
C SER A 121 13.32 -4.01 5.60
N GLY A 122 12.97 -3.56 6.81
CA GLY A 122 13.83 -2.71 7.63
C GLY A 122 15.15 -3.38 8.07
N PRO A 123 16.20 -2.59 8.41
CA PRO A 123 17.40 -3.12 9.04
C PRO A 123 17.08 -3.83 10.36
N ALA A 124 17.91 -4.80 10.75
CA ALA A 124 17.71 -5.54 12.00
C ALA A 124 17.63 -4.57 13.19
N GLY A 125 16.50 -4.59 13.91
CA GLY A 125 16.26 -3.66 15.01
C GLY A 125 15.60 -2.33 14.62
N ALA A 126 15.11 -2.18 13.38
CA ALA A 126 14.24 -1.06 13.00
C ALA A 126 12.96 -1.06 13.84
N LYS A 127 13.01 -0.37 14.98
CA LYS A 127 11.85 -0.05 15.80
C LYS A 127 11.10 1.08 15.11
N GLY A 128 9.80 0.91 14.87
CA GLY A 128 8.97 1.99 14.36
C GLY A 128 7.88 1.54 13.40
N GLU A 129 6.89 0.81 13.89
CA GLU A 129 5.58 0.73 13.21
C GLU A 129 4.79 2.04 13.32
N GLY A 130 5.26 2.99 14.14
CA GLY A 130 4.59 4.25 14.40
C GLY A 130 4.24 5.00 13.12
N LEU A 131 5.10 4.97 12.08
CA LEU A 131 4.79 5.64 10.81
C LEU A 131 3.64 4.95 10.05
N VAL A 132 3.62 3.62 9.99
CA VAL A 132 2.55 2.87 9.30
C VAL A 132 1.23 3.02 10.05
N LEU A 133 1.26 2.99 11.38
CA LEU A 133 0.09 3.22 12.22
C LEU A 133 -0.42 4.65 12.09
N ALA A 134 0.48 5.66 12.17
CA ALA A 134 0.12 7.06 12.01
C ALA A 134 -0.51 7.33 10.64
N TRP A 135 0.10 6.83 9.56
CA TRP A 135 -0.47 6.89 8.22
C TRP A 135 -1.90 6.36 8.18
N TRP A 136 -2.10 5.15 8.72
CA TRP A 136 -3.41 4.50 8.69
C TRP A 136 -4.45 5.25 9.53
N LEU A 137 -4.09 5.70 10.73
CA LEU A 137 -4.99 6.46 11.61
C LEU A 137 -5.34 7.81 11.00
N THR A 138 -4.39 8.51 10.39
CA THR A 138 -4.62 9.79 9.72
C THR A 138 -5.52 9.62 8.49
N TRP A 139 -5.30 8.58 7.68
CA TRP A 139 -6.20 8.26 6.57
C TRP A 139 -7.62 7.92 7.06
N LEU A 140 -7.74 7.14 8.13
CA LEU A 140 -9.05 6.82 8.70
C LEU A 140 -9.75 8.07 9.25
N ALA A 141 -9.01 8.94 9.95
CA ALA A 141 -9.50 10.21 10.45
C ALA A 141 -10.00 11.11 9.31
N SER A 142 -9.28 11.17 8.18
CA SER A 142 -9.71 11.97 7.02
C SER A 142 -11.04 11.51 6.43
N ARG A 143 -11.41 10.23 6.59
CA ARG A 143 -12.71 9.67 6.18
C ARG A 143 -13.79 9.85 7.25
N ALA A 144 -13.41 9.80 8.52
CA ALA A 144 -14.34 9.92 9.63
C ALA A 144 -14.83 11.37 9.82
N VAL A 145 -13.96 12.37 9.64
CA VAL A 145 -14.29 13.79 9.88
C VAL A 145 -15.50 14.26 9.06
N PRO A 146 -15.58 14.07 7.73
CA PRO A 146 -16.78 14.43 6.96
C PRO A 146 -18.03 13.63 7.34
N ALA A 147 -17.88 12.41 7.86
CA ALA A 147 -19.02 11.57 8.23
C ALA A 147 -19.72 12.05 9.51
N ILE A 148 -18.98 12.70 10.40
CA ILE A 148 -19.46 13.26 11.68
C ILE A 148 -20.16 14.61 11.46
N ASP A 149 -19.83 15.32 10.39
CA ASP A 149 -20.26 16.70 10.06
C ASP A 149 -21.76 16.87 9.72
N ARG A 150 -22.58 15.82 9.77
CA ARG A 150 -24.00 15.90 9.37
C ARG A 150 -24.87 16.83 10.23
N GLY A 151 -24.31 17.51 11.23
CA GLY A 151 -25.03 18.38 12.17
C GLY A 151 -24.33 19.68 12.57
N VAL A 152 -23.22 20.08 11.93
CA VAL A 152 -22.49 21.31 12.28
C VAL A 152 -22.93 22.48 11.39
N ALA A 153 -23.15 23.66 11.98
CA ALA A 153 -23.62 24.85 11.27
C ALA A 153 -22.56 25.47 10.33
N ASP A 154 -21.27 25.24 10.61
CA ASP A 154 -20.14 25.72 9.81
C ASP A 154 -19.33 24.56 9.23
N ARG A 155 -19.38 24.42 7.90
CA ARG A 155 -18.73 23.33 7.14
C ARG A 155 -17.29 23.64 6.75
N TYR A 156 -16.86 24.91 6.81
CA TYR A 156 -15.52 25.32 6.41
C TYR A 156 -14.39 24.67 7.22
N PRO A 157 -14.41 24.68 8.57
CA PRO A 157 -13.31 24.13 9.37
C PRO A 157 -13.17 22.61 9.18
N VAL A 158 -14.30 21.90 9.05
CA VAL A 158 -14.31 20.44 8.82
C VAL A 158 -13.75 20.10 7.45
N ALA A 159 -14.12 20.86 6.41
CA ALA A 159 -13.60 20.69 5.06
C ALA A 159 -12.07 20.89 5.02
N ILE A 160 -11.57 21.97 5.64
CA ILE A 160 -10.14 22.27 5.72
C ILE A 160 -9.40 21.15 6.46
N LEU A 161 -9.89 20.73 7.63
CA LEU A 161 -9.29 19.66 8.41
C LEU A 161 -9.22 18.35 7.62
N SER A 162 -10.29 18.01 6.89
CA SER A 162 -10.34 16.79 6.08
C SER A 162 -9.28 16.79 4.98
N VAL A 163 -9.11 17.93 4.30
CA VAL A 163 -8.07 18.12 3.26
C VAL A 163 -6.67 18.00 3.85
N LEU A 164 -6.43 18.63 5.01
CA LEU A 164 -5.13 18.54 5.69
C LEU A 164 -4.80 17.10 6.12
N LEU A 165 -5.78 16.36 6.63
CA LEU A 165 -5.61 14.95 6.99
C LEU A 165 -5.36 14.08 5.76
N GLU A 166 -6.07 14.31 4.65
CA GLU A 166 -5.85 13.55 3.41
C GLU A 166 -4.45 13.82 2.84
N ALA A 167 -4.00 15.09 2.82
CA ALA A 167 -2.66 15.45 2.40
C ALA A 167 -1.58 14.82 3.30
N ALA A 168 -1.75 14.90 4.63
CA ALA A 168 -0.82 14.28 5.57
C ALA A 168 -0.76 12.75 5.40
N ALA A 169 -1.91 12.09 5.20
CA ALA A 169 -1.98 10.66 4.91
C ALA A 169 -1.25 10.31 3.61
N ALA A 170 -1.43 11.09 2.55
CA ALA A 170 -0.76 10.90 1.27
C ALA A 170 0.77 11.03 1.41
N VAL A 171 1.25 12.06 2.10
CA VAL A 171 2.68 12.26 2.37
C VAL A 171 3.27 11.06 3.12
N MET A 172 2.62 10.60 4.19
CA MET A 172 3.09 9.45 4.95
C MET A 172 3.09 8.16 4.11
N ALA A 173 2.08 7.94 3.27
CA ALA A 173 2.05 6.80 2.34
C ALA A 173 3.25 6.81 1.40
N VAL A 174 3.56 7.97 0.79
CA VAL A 174 4.72 8.16 -0.09
C VAL A 174 6.03 7.88 0.64
N LEU A 175 6.18 8.37 1.88
CA LEU A 175 7.36 8.11 2.70
C LEU A 175 7.53 6.61 3.00
N ILE A 176 6.43 5.92 3.30
CA ILE A 176 6.43 4.46 3.52
C ILE A 176 6.87 3.73 2.26
N ILE A 177 6.28 4.06 1.11
CA ILE A 177 6.60 3.44 -0.19
C ILE A 177 8.06 3.66 -0.55
N ARG A 178 8.55 4.89 -0.44
CA ARG A 178 9.94 5.26 -0.75
C ARG A 178 10.91 4.49 0.12
N LYS A 179 10.68 4.45 1.44
CA LYS A 179 11.58 3.80 2.39
C LYS A 179 11.62 2.29 2.22
N ILE A 180 10.46 1.64 2.01
CA ILE A 180 10.41 0.20 1.68
C ILE A 180 11.12 -0.08 0.36
N SER A 181 10.90 0.76 -0.66
CA SER A 181 11.56 0.58 -1.96
C SER A 181 13.09 0.73 -1.87
N GLN A 182 13.59 1.66 -1.06
CA GLN A 182 15.02 1.83 -0.79
C GLN A 182 15.63 0.64 -0.04
N TRP A 183 14.93 0.10 0.95
CA TRP A 183 15.41 -1.08 1.68
C TRP A 183 15.50 -2.33 0.81
N GLN A 184 14.62 -2.43 -0.17
CA GLN A 184 14.58 -3.55 -1.10
C GLN A 184 15.43 -3.30 -2.35
N SER A 185 15.88 -2.08 -2.66
CA SER A 185 16.66 -1.84 -3.90
C SER A 185 18.08 -2.42 -3.87
N VAL A 186 18.60 -2.84 -2.71
CA VAL A 186 19.94 -3.42 -2.58
C VAL A 186 19.83 -4.91 -2.25
N PRO A 187 20.19 -5.81 -3.17
CA PRO A 187 20.36 -7.23 -2.85
C PRO A 187 21.45 -7.36 -1.78
N ARG A 188 21.10 -7.84 -0.59
CA ARG A 188 22.11 -8.22 0.41
C ARG A 188 22.63 -9.60 0.01
N VAL A 189 23.80 -9.60 -0.62
CA VAL A 189 24.60 -10.81 -0.88
C VAL A 189 25.21 -11.27 0.44
#